data_AF-A0A7J4UYD2-F1
#
_entry.id   AF-A0A7J4UYD2-F1
#
_cell.length_a   1.000
_cell.length_b   1.000
_cell.length_c   1.000
_cell.angle_alpha   90.00
_cell.angle_beta   90.00
_cell.angle_gamma   90.00
#
_symmetry.space_group_name_H-M   'P 1'
#
loop_
_entity.id
_entity.type
_entity.pdbx_description
1 polymer ?
#
loop_
_entity_poly.entity_id
_entity_poly.type
_entity_poly.pdbx_seq_one_letter_code
_entity_poly.pdbx_strand_id
1 'polypeptide(L)'
;MRYTNEFLGLMKNPRYKLARLVFNDLISGNAPDEKVLKKLYKNSYKSMLSLSKDFKITGELRKHVNAPSLITDARLATVKDNNYRKIHHELLKFQIPEIKHLKKFFGEYSKTVQTSYKLFIEAKKTRKSGISMTCHHNRVACTFYELIKDNPEVNHYASIAALHDFVEDLMYSLKDEEGNRYTIENYEAFLNKFIPKDLQEPIQLLTNHYDMILKYVDYHLDRQGKRFNKENLLEFLGHMKPDTMAQLGSFVRKIMLVVRGSEYTETSSKDYLEEMKWKCYTELYIPELVKISYKDKEHLLLLVKLVDLSDNNNALEGMDLPSKIKNIRKSIITCDLISKLDKAKLLEDYVLELSEDALVKAEFLVIKDLMMQESVLDFYVDALVKIEKMKDVFCH
;
A
#
# COMPACT_ATOMS: atom_id res chain seq x y z
N MET A 1 -6.80 -11.12 -8.46
CA MET A 1 -6.99 -11.58 -9.86
C MET A 1 -5.82 -11.03 -10.65
N ARG A 2 -4.93 -11.94 -11.03
CA ARG A 2 -3.61 -11.64 -11.61
C ARG A 2 -3.69 -10.97 -12.98
N TYR A 3 -4.61 -11.44 -13.82
CA TYR A 3 -4.82 -10.92 -15.17
C TYR A 3 -6.20 -10.29 -15.29
N THR A 4 -6.25 -8.98 -15.54
CA THR A 4 -7.50 -8.30 -15.88
C THR A 4 -7.89 -8.57 -17.34
N ASN A 5 -9.14 -8.31 -17.72
CA ASN A 5 -9.56 -8.44 -19.11
C ASN A 5 -8.76 -7.54 -20.06
N GLU A 6 -8.34 -6.36 -19.59
CA GLU A 6 -7.44 -5.48 -20.33
C GLU A 6 -6.10 -6.17 -20.60
N PHE A 7 -5.52 -6.81 -19.57
CA PHE A 7 -4.29 -7.55 -19.71
C PHE A 7 -4.43 -8.72 -20.71
N LEU A 8 -5.46 -9.54 -20.55
CA LEU A 8 -5.71 -10.65 -21.47
C LEU A 8 -5.92 -10.16 -22.92
N GLY A 9 -6.52 -8.98 -23.11
CA GLY A 9 -6.63 -8.32 -24.41
C GLY A 9 -5.27 -7.91 -24.98
N LEU A 10 -4.44 -7.27 -24.17
CA LEU A 10 -3.10 -6.83 -24.57
C LEU A 10 -2.18 -8.00 -24.92
N MET A 11 -2.24 -9.11 -24.18
CA MET A 11 -1.45 -10.32 -24.47
C MET A 11 -1.75 -10.95 -25.83
N LYS A 12 -2.97 -10.73 -26.37
CA LYS A 12 -3.37 -11.20 -27.70
C LYS A 12 -2.82 -10.31 -28.82
N ASN A 13 -2.36 -9.09 -28.52
CA ASN A 13 -1.78 -8.20 -29.51
C ASN A 13 -0.43 -8.78 -30.03
N PRO A 14 -0.23 -8.91 -31.35
CA PRO A 14 1.02 -9.44 -31.91
C PRO A 14 2.29 -8.71 -31.42
N ARG A 15 2.18 -7.42 -31.09
CA ARG A 15 3.28 -6.59 -30.59
C ARG A 15 3.68 -6.92 -29.15
N TYR A 16 2.78 -7.49 -28.36
CA TYR A 16 3.05 -7.82 -26.95
C TYR A 16 4.24 -8.78 -26.82
N LYS A 17 4.31 -9.81 -27.68
CA LYS A 17 5.43 -10.76 -27.67
C LYS A 17 6.77 -10.07 -27.94
N LEU A 18 6.82 -9.13 -28.87
CA LEU A 18 8.03 -8.36 -29.17
C LEU A 18 8.39 -7.39 -28.05
N ALA A 19 7.41 -6.66 -27.52
CA ALA A 19 7.61 -5.75 -26.39
C ALA A 19 8.06 -6.48 -25.13
N ARG A 20 7.58 -7.70 -24.88
CA ARG A 20 8.04 -8.55 -23.79
C ARG A 20 9.50 -8.98 -23.95
N LEU A 21 9.96 -9.27 -25.17
CA LEU A 21 11.39 -9.55 -25.42
C LEU A 21 12.25 -8.32 -25.09
N VAL A 22 11.84 -7.14 -25.57
CA VAL A 22 12.51 -5.87 -25.25
C VAL A 22 12.55 -5.64 -23.74
N PHE A 23 11.42 -5.81 -23.06
CA PHE A 23 11.33 -5.71 -21.61
C PHE A 23 12.30 -6.64 -20.90
N ASN A 24 12.32 -7.93 -21.27
CA ASN A 24 13.20 -8.94 -20.68
C ASN A 24 14.69 -8.58 -20.85
N ASP A 25 15.08 -8.08 -22.02
CA ASP A 25 16.45 -7.62 -22.27
C ASP A 25 16.80 -6.45 -21.33
N LEU A 26 15.91 -5.45 -21.25
CA LEU A 26 16.10 -4.26 -20.41
C LEU A 26 16.23 -4.60 -18.92
N ILE A 27 15.36 -5.45 -18.38
CA ILE A 27 15.44 -5.84 -16.96
C ILE A 27 16.65 -6.74 -16.68
N SER A 28 17.18 -7.43 -17.69
CA SER A 28 18.41 -8.21 -17.58
C SER A 28 19.68 -7.34 -17.69
N GLY A 29 19.54 -6.02 -17.87
CA GLY A 29 20.65 -5.10 -18.09
C GLY A 29 21.30 -5.22 -19.47
N ASN A 30 20.62 -5.85 -20.44
CA ASN A 30 21.08 -6.03 -21.80
C ASN A 30 20.44 -5.01 -22.75
N ALA A 31 21.18 -4.63 -23.79
CA ALA A 31 20.59 -3.88 -24.90
C ALA A 31 19.64 -4.79 -25.69
N PRO A 32 18.40 -4.36 -26.02
CA PRO A 32 17.45 -5.18 -26.75
C PRO A 32 17.92 -5.57 -28.16
N ASP A 33 17.54 -6.75 -28.64
CA ASP A 33 17.87 -7.21 -29.99
C ASP A 33 17.36 -6.21 -31.07
N GLU A 34 18.29 -5.73 -31.90
CA GLU A 34 18.03 -4.79 -32.99
C GLU A 34 16.93 -5.30 -33.94
N LYS A 35 16.87 -6.61 -34.23
CA LYS A 35 15.83 -7.21 -35.07
C LYS A 35 14.45 -7.11 -34.43
N VAL A 36 14.37 -7.24 -33.11
CA VAL A 36 13.12 -7.09 -32.35
C VAL A 36 12.68 -5.63 -32.37
N LEU A 37 13.60 -4.70 -32.09
CA LEU A 37 13.33 -3.26 -32.14
C LEU A 37 12.90 -2.79 -33.53
N LYS A 38 13.56 -3.26 -34.60
CA LYS A 38 13.17 -2.97 -36.00
C LYS A 38 11.73 -3.41 -36.29
N LYS A 39 11.33 -4.60 -35.84
CA LYS A 39 9.96 -5.10 -36.02
C LYS A 39 8.95 -4.28 -35.21
N LEU A 40 9.31 -3.88 -33.99
CA LEU A 40 8.39 -3.21 -33.07
C LEU A 40 8.19 -1.71 -33.37
N TYR A 41 9.27 -1.02 -33.76
CA TYR A 41 9.32 0.44 -33.88
C TYR A 41 9.66 0.95 -35.30
N LYS A 42 9.89 0.04 -36.25
CA LYS A 42 10.20 0.38 -37.66
C LYS A 42 11.38 1.35 -37.74
N ASN A 43 11.17 2.57 -38.24
CA ASN A 43 12.23 3.53 -38.50
C ASN A 43 12.84 4.13 -37.23
N SER A 44 12.13 4.10 -36.10
CA SER A 44 12.57 4.70 -34.83
C SER A 44 13.50 3.80 -33.99
N TYR A 45 13.77 2.57 -34.45
CA TYR A 45 14.50 1.57 -33.67
C TYR A 45 15.90 2.01 -33.23
N LYS A 46 16.61 2.81 -34.04
CA LYS A 46 17.98 3.27 -33.73
C LYS A 46 18.00 4.14 -32.48
N SER A 47 17.01 4.99 -32.29
CA SER A 47 16.88 5.83 -31.09
C SER A 47 16.65 4.97 -29.86
N MET A 48 15.81 3.94 -29.96
CA MET A 48 15.51 3.01 -28.86
C MET A 48 16.77 2.24 -28.45
N LEU A 49 17.50 1.74 -29.45
CA LEU A 49 18.76 1.04 -29.23
C LEU A 49 19.79 1.97 -28.56
N SER A 50 19.87 3.23 -28.98
CA SER A 50 20.76 4.22 -28.37
C SER A 50 20.42 4.46 -26.90
N LEU A 51 19.15 4.71 -26.58
CA LEU A 51 18.68 4.92 -25.20
C LEU A 51 18.95 3.71 -24.29
N SER A 52 18.95 2.51 -24.86
CA SER A 52 19.13 1.27 -24.10
C SER A 52 20.59 0.96 -23.77
N LYS A 53 21.56 1.58 -24.46
CA LYS A 53 22.99 1.28 -24.24
C LYS A 53 23.46 1.69 -22.86
N ASP A 54 22.94 2.80 -22.37
CA ASP A 54 23.33 3.39 -21.08
C ASP A 54 22.37 2.98 -19.95
N PHE A 55 21.22 2.38 -20.30
CA PHE A 55 20.27 1.88 -19.32
C PHE A 55 20.78 0.58 -18.69
N LYS A 56 21.04 0.62 -17.39
CA LYS A 56 21.46 -0.55 -16.62
C LYS A 56 20.66 -0.68 -15.34
N ILE A 57 20.13 -1.87 -15.13
CA ILE A 57 19.60 -2.30 -13.84
C ILE A 57 20.55 -3.33 -13.23
N THR A 58 20.65 -3.35 -11.91
CA THR A 58 21.52 -4.28 -11.16
C THR A 58 20.69 -5.08 -10.16
N GLY A 59 21.16 -6.26 -9.79
CA GLY A 59 20.48 -7.19 -8.88
C GLY A 59 20.13 -8.51 -9.56
N GLU A 60 19.73 -9.50 -8.76
CA GLU A 60 19.27 -10.78 -9.30
C GLU A 60 17.81 -10.64 -9.75
N LEU A 61 17.51 -11.02 -10.99
CA LEU A 61 16.16 -10.97 -11.52
C LEU A 61 15.20 -11.85 -10.72
N ARG A 62 14.10 -11.24 -10.27
CA ARG A 62 12.98 -11.95 -9.65
C ARG A 62 12.29 -12.81 -10.70
N LYS A 63 12.11 -14.09 -10.39
CA LYS A 63 11.48 -15.06 -11.29
C LYS A 63 9.97 -15.14 -11.01
N HIS A 64 9.20 -15.30 -12.06
CA HIS A 64 7.80 -15.70 -11.93
C HIS A 64 7.68 -17.08 -11.29
N VAL A 65 6.66 -17.22 -10.46
CA VAL A 65 6.35 -18.46 -9.76
C VAL A 65 4.91 -18.88 -10.02
N ASN A 66 4.63 -20.18 -9.91
CA ASN A 66 3.25 -20.66 -9.94
C ASN A 66 2.59 -20.40 -8.57
N ALA A 67 2.18 -19.14 -8.36
CA ALA A 67 1.57 -18.72 -7.10
C ALA A 67 0.08 -19.09 -7.02
N PRO A 68 -0.42 -19.46 -5.82
CA PRO A 68 -1.83 -19.74 -5.58
C PRO A 68 -2.69 -18.47 -5.71
N SER A 69 -4.00 -18.63 -5.51
CA SER A 69 -5.01 -17.56 -5.65
C SER A 69 -5.89 -17.40 -4.40
N LEU A 70 -5.39 -17.75 -3.22
CA LEU A 70 -6.17 -17.79 -1.97
C LEU A 70 -6.91 -16.48 -1.65
N ILE A 71 -6.23 -15.33 -1.67
CA ILE A 71 -6.84 -14.01 -1.42
C ILE A 71 -7.84 -13.67 -2.52
N THR A 72 -7.47 -13.96 -3.78
CA THR A 72 -8.35 -13.75 -4.93
C THR A 72 -9.64 -14.58 -4.82
N ASP A 73 -9.53 -15.85 -4.47
CA ASP A 73 -10.65 -16.78 -4.36
C ASP A 73 -11.56 -16.43 -3.19
N ALA A 74 -10.98 -16.07 -2.04
CA ALA A 74 -11.73 -15.53 -0.91
C ALA A 74 -12.51 -14.28 -1.31
N ARG A 75 -11.88 -13.32 -2.00
CA ARG A 75 -12.56 -12.11 -2.49
C ARG A 75 -13.71 -12.45 -3.44
N LEU A 76 -13.51 -13.41 -4.35
CA LEU A 76 -14.56 -13.89 -5.27
C LEU A 76 -15.71 -14.60 -4.56
N ALA A 77 -15.45 -15.28 -3.44
CA ALA A 77 -16.48 -15.85 -2.59
C ALA A 77 -17.24 -14.75 -1.83
N THR A 78 -16.52 -13.79 -1.24
CA THR A 78 -17.10 -12.65 -0.51
C THR A 78 -18.10 -11.85 -1.35
N VAL A 79 -17.78 -11.55 -2.63
CA VAL A 79 -18.70 -10.77 -3.49
C VAL A 79 -20.01 -11.50 -3.80
N LYS A 80 -20.06 -12.83 -3.65
CA LYS A 80 -21.28 -13.64 -3.81
C LYS A 80 -22.14 -13.64 -2.55
N ASP A 81 -21.60 -13.26 -1.39
CA ASP A 81 -22.33 -13.23 -0.13
C ASP A 81 -23.43 -12.15 -0.12
N ASN A 82 -24.61 -12.49 0.42
CA ASN A 82 -25.76 -11.59 0.47
C ASN A 82 -25.58 -10.45 1.49
N ASN A 83 -25.00 -10.72 2.67
CA ASN A 83 -24.77 -9.68 3.67
C ASN A 83 -23.68 -8.71 3.18
N TYR A 84 -22.60 -9.23 2.60
CA TYR A 84 -21.56 -8.41 1.99
C TYR A 84 -22.15 -7.45 0.94
N ARG A 85 -22.96 -7.96 0.01
CA ARG A 85 -23.55 -7.14 -1.06
C ARG A 85 -24.45 -6.02 -0.51
N LYS A 86 -25.24 -6.29 0.53
CA LYS A 86 -26.08 -5.28 1.18
C LYS A 86 -25.25 -4.19 1.84
N ILE A 87 -24.28 -4.59 2.68
CA ILE A 87 -23.35 -3.65 3.33
C ILE A 87 -22.65 -2.80 2.26
N HIS A 88 -22.06 -3.44 1.25
CA HIS A 88 -21.27 -2.74 0.26
C HIS A 88 -22.10 -1.76 -0.57
N HIS A 89 -23.35 -2.11 -0.92
CA HIS A 89 -24.27 -1.21 -1.61
C HIS A 89 -24.64 0.02 -0.78
N GLU A 90 -24.89 -0.15 0.51
CA GLU A 90 -25.15 0.96 1.45
C GLU A 90 -23.92 1.88 1.53
N LEU A 91 -22.72 1.32 1.70
CA LEU A 91 -21.47 2.09 1.77
C LEU A 91 -21.15 2.83 0.47
N LEU A 92 -21.45 2.26 -0.69
CA LEU A 92 -21.30 2.93 -2.00
C LEU A 92 -22.21 4.17 -2.11
N LYS A 93 -23.34 4.18 -1.40
CA LYS A 93 -24.27 5.31 -1.30
C LYS A 93 -23.97 6.23 -0.11
N PHE A 94 -22.83 6.05 0.56
CA PHE A 94 -22.48 6.77 1.80
C PHE A 94 -23.55 6.60 2.89
N GLN A 95 -24.19 5.43 2.96
CA GLN A 95 -25.17 5.08 3.98
C GLN A 95 -24.53 4.18 5.04
N ILE A 96 -24.99 4.31 6.28
CA ILE A 96 -24.53 3.48 7.40
C ILE A 96 -25.21 2.11 7.29
N PRO A 97 -24.45 1.00 7.20
CA PRO A 97 -25.04 -0.31 7.02
C PRO A 97 -25.84 -0.77 8.24
N GLU A 98 -26.88 -1.57 8.01
CA GLU A 98 -27.65 -2.15 9.12
C GLU A 98 -26.81 -3.17 9.93
N ILE A 99 -26.86 -3.09 11.27
CA ILE A 99 -26.14 -3.99 12.19
C ILE A 99 -26.40 -5.47 11.88
N LYS A 100 -27.63 -5.83 11.48
CA LYS A 100 -28.00 -7.22 11.19
C LYS A 100 -27.15 -7.85 10.08
N HIS A 101 -26.70 -7.06 9.11
CA HIS A 101 -25.83 -7.52 8.03
C HIS A 101 -24.37 -7.64 8.49
N LEU A 102 -23.94 -6.71 9.35
CA LEU A 102 -22.60 -6.68 9.94
C LEU A 102 -22.33 -7.86 10.89
N LYS A 103 -23.36 -8.34 11.61
CA LYS A 103 -23.26 -9.44 12.59
C LYS A 103 -22.56 -10.70 12.08
N LYS A 104 -22.75 -11.06 10.81
CA LYS A 104 -22.06 -12.22 10.21
C LYS A 104 -20.54 -12.06 10.28
N PHE A 105 -20.02 -10.91 9.87
CA PHE A 105 -18.58 -10.69 9.71
C PHE A 105 -17.90 -10.25 10.99
N PHE A 106 -18.63 -9.55 11.86
CA PHE A 106 -18.02 -8.84 13.00
C PHE A 106 -18.55 -9.27 14.37
N GLY A 107 -19.54 -10.16 14.44
CA GLY A 107 -20.03 -10.68 15.72
C GLY A 107 -20.40 -9.57 16.71
N GLU A 108 -19.84 -9.63 17.92
CA GLU A 108 -20.04 -8.63 18.98
C GLU A 108 -19.51 -7.22 18.63
N TYR A 109 -18.48 -7.13 17.79
CA TYR A 109 -17.86 -5.88 17.34
C TYR A 109 -18.65 -5.16 16.24
N SER A 110 -19.80 -5.69 15.82
CA SER A 110 -20.62 -5.08 14.75
C SER A 110 -20.98 -3.62 15.00
N LYS A 111 -21.24 -3.25 16.27
CA LYS A 111 -21.52 -1.85 16.64
C LYS A 111 -20.28 -0.97 16.49
N THR A 112 -19.10 -1.46 16.88
CA THR A 112 -17.82 -0.77 16.73
C THR A 112 -17.52 -0.50 15.25
N VAL A 113 -17.67 -1.51 14.40
CA VAL A 113 -17.45 -1.37 12.94
C VAL A 113 -18.47 -0.42 12.31
N GLN A 114 -19.74 -0.51 12.71
CA GLN A 114 -20.77 0.43 12.25
C GLN A 114 -20.43 1.89 12.63
N THR A 115 -20.02 2.13 13.88
CA THR A 115 -19.59 3.45 14.35
C THR A 115 -18.39 3.95 13.55
N SER A 116 -17.41 3.08 13.27
CA SER A 116 -16.29 3.42 12.41
C SER A 116 -16.75 3.87 11.02
N TYR A 117 -17.62 3.10 10.36
CA TYR A 117 -18.14 3.47 9.04
C TYR A 117 -18.91 4.79 9.06
N LYS A 118 -19.72 5.02 10.10
CA LYS A 118 -20.41 6.30 10.32
C LYS A 118 -19.42 7.45 10.38
N LEU A 119 -18.36 7.35 11.20
CA LEU A 119 -17.36 8.41 11.36
C LEU A 119 -16.61 8.71 10.05
N PHE A 120 -16.24 7.68 9.27
CA PHE A 120 -15.65 7.86 7.95
C PHE A 120 -16.59 8.58 6.95
N ILE A 121 -17.88 8.23 6.97
CA ILE A 121 -18.90 8.85 6.12
C ILE A 121 -19.12 10.32 6.52
N GLU A 122 -19.27 10.60 7.81
CA GLU A 122 -19.47 11.96 8.34
C GLU A 122 -18.25 12.85 8.09
N ALA A 123 -17.05 12.29 8.20
CA ALA A 123 -15.80 12.97 7.83
C ALA A 123 -15.58 13.08 6.30
N LYS A 124 -16.53 12.62 5.48
CA LYS A 124 -16.51 12.65 4.01
C LYS A 124 -15.25 12.04 3.41
N LYS A 125 -14.75 10.96 4.01
CA LYS A 125 -13.54 10.28 3.57
C LYS A 125 -13.81 9.45 2.31
N THR A 126 -13.10 9.76 1.25
CA THR A 126 -13.23 9.11 -0.06
C THR A 126 -11.91 8.53 -0.52
N ARG A 127 -11.99 7.45 -1.30
CA ARG A 127 -10.86 6.94 -2.08
C ARG A 127 -10.58 7.89 -3.24
N LYS A 128 -9.38 7.79 -3.82
CA LYS A 128 -9.02 8.49 -5.07
C LYS A 128 -9.99 8.24 -6.23
N SER A 129 -10.65 7.07 -6.25
CA SER A 129 -11.70 6.73 -7.22
C SER A 129 -13.07 7.38 -6.95
N GLY A 130 -13.19 8.21 -5.92
CA GLY A 130 -14.42 8.93 -5.57
C GLY A 130 -15.43 8.16 -4.72
N ILE A 131 -15.24 6.86 -4.52
CA ILE A 131 -16.12 6.05 -3.65
C ILE A 131 -15.76 6.21 -2.17
N SER A 132 -16.68 5.85 -1.26
CA SER A 132 -16.45 5.90 0.18
C SER A 132 -15.22 5.07 0.61
N MET A 133 -14.41 5.62 1.54
CA MET A 133 -13.26 4.89 2.12
C MET A 133 -13.70 3.58 2.81
N THR A 134 -14.88 3.58 3.43
CA THR A 134 -15.48 2.41 4.09
C THR A 134 -15.67 1.22 3.15
N CYS A 135 -15.82 1.44 1.84
CA CYS A 135 -15.89 0.37 0.84
C CYS A 135 -14.60 -0.46 0.80
N HIS A 136 -13.44 0.19 0.99
CA HIS A 136 -12.16 -0.48 1.10
C HIS A 136 -12.08 -1.30 2.41
N HIS A 137 -12.41 -0.70 3.55
CA HIS A 137 -12.39 -1.41 4.83
C HIS A 137 -13.30 -2.63 4.82
N ASN A 138 -14.49 -2.52 4.24
CA ASN A 138 -15.42 -3.65 4.11
C ASN A 138 -14.88 -4.75 3.19
N ARG A 139 -14.22 -4.40 2.07
CA ARG A 139 -13.59 -5.39 1.18
C ARG A 139 -12.46 -6.13 1.87
N VAL A 140 -11.55 -5.40 2.53
CA VAL A 140 -10.42 -5.98 3.26
C VAL A 140 -10.95 -6.91 4.36
N ALA A 141 -11.84 -6.42 5.22
CA ALA A 141 -12.34 -7.18 6.34
C ALA A 141 -13.15 -8.42 5.95
N CYS A 142 -14.04 -8.31 4.95
CA CYS A 142 -14.86 -9.46 4.55
C CYS A 142 -14.08 -10.48 3.72
N THR A 143 -13.03 -10.05 2.99
CA THR A 143 -12.08 -10.97 2.34
C THR A 143 -11.28 -11.72 3.41
N PHE A 144 -10.80 -11.00 4.42
CA PHE A 144 -10.07 -11.59 5.55
C PHE A 144 -10.94 -12.59 6.34
N TYR A 145 -12.19 -12.24 6.64
CA TYR A 145 -13.17 -13.15 7.25
C TYR A 145 -13.26 -14.47 6.47
N GLU A 146 -13.38 -14.42 5.14
CA GLU A 146 -13.52 -15.63 4.32
C GLU A 146 -12.25 -16.50 4.35
N LEU A 147 -11.07 -15.87 4.39
CA LEU A 147 -9.78 -16.58 4.46
C LEU A 147 -9.61 -17.39 5.75
N ILE A 148 -10.17 -16.91 6.85
CA ILE A 148 -9.97 -17.50 8.18
C ILE A 148 -11.30 -17.89 8.85
N LYS A 149 -12.34 -18.18 8.06
CA LYS A 149 -13.71 -18.43 8.56
C LYS A 149 -13.84 -19.58 9.56
N ASP A 150 -12.89 -20.50 9.54
CA ASP A 150 -12.82 -21.66 10.44
C ASP A 150 -12.05 -21.34 11.75
N ASN A 151 -11.45 -20.14 11.85
CA ASN A 151 -10.78 -19.67 13.06
C ASN A 151 -11.83 -19.18 14.10
N PRO A 152 -11.76 -19.62 15.36
CA PRO A 152 -12.69 -19.19 16.41
C PRO A 152 -12.73 -17.67 16.65
N GLU A 153 -11.64 -16.97 16.39
CA GLU A 153 -11.48 -15.52 16.56
C GLU A 153 -11.72 -14.74 15.26
N VAL A 154 -12.36 -15.36 14.26
CA VAL A 154 -12.59 -14.74 12.95
C VAL A 154 -13.25 -13.36 13.03
N ASN A 155 -14.24 -13.20 13.90
CA ASN A 155 -14.93 -11.92 14.05
C ASN A 155 -14.02 -10.84 14.66
N HIS A 156 -13.14 -11.21 15.60
CA HIS A 156 -12.17 -10.31 16.21
C HIS A 156 -11.19 -9.78 15.16
N TYR A 157 -10.52 -10.66 14.42
CA TYR A 157 -9.56 -10.24 13.40
C TYR A 157 -10.21 -9.58 12.17
N ALA A 158 -11.43 -9.98 11.78
CA ALA A 158 -12.18 -9.26 10.75
C ALA A 158 -12.51 -7.82 11.20
N SER A 159 -12.78 -7.61 12.48
CA SER A 159 -12.95 -6.26 13.03
C SER A 159 -11.66 -5.45 13.08
N ILE A 160 -10.51 -6.07 13.43
CA ILE A 160 -9.20 -5.43 13.29
C ILE A 160 -8.97 -4.99 11.84
N ALA A 161 -9.23 -5.87 10.88
CA ALA A 161 -9.12 -5.57 9.46
C ALA A 161 -10.06 -4.43 9.00
N ALA A 162 -11.25 -4.30 9.59
CA ALA A 162 -12.17 -3.19 9.30
C ALA A 162 -11.71 -1.85 9.90
N LEU A 163 -10.84 -1.87 10.91
CA LEU A 163 -10.32 -0.69 11.62
C LEU A 163 -8.85 -0.40 11.32
N HIS A 164 -8.18 -1.13 10.41
CA HIS A 164 -6.72 -1.03 10.22
C HIS A 164 -6.21 0.38 9.89
N ASP A 165 -6.99 1.17 9.12
CA ASP A 165 -6.66 2.57 8.77
C ASP A 165 -7.39 3.60 9.67
N PHE A 166 -8.15 3.16 10.68
CA PHE A 166 -9.04 4.03 11.48
C PHE A 166 -8.29 5.19 12.12
N VAL A 167 -7.16 4.89 12.76
CA VAL A 167 -6.34 5.89 13.46
C VAL A 167 -5.75 6.89 12.47
N GLU A 168 -5.10 6.40 11.40
CA GLU A 168 -4.39 7.24 10.42
C GLU A 168 -5.32 8.23 9.71
N ASP A 169 -6.54 7.80 9.38
CA ASP A 169 -7.44 8.59 8.56
C ASP A 169 -8.38 9.50 9.35
N LEU A 170 -8.74 9.13 10.59
CA LEU A 170 -9.73 9.86 11.37
C LEU A 170 -9.19 10.71 12.49
N MET A 171 -8.00 10.42 13.04
CA MET A 171 -7.51 11.15 14.23
C MET A 171 -7.52 12.66 14.02
N TYR A 172 -6.89 13.17 12.96
CA TYR A 172 -6.87 14.62 12.68
C TYR A 172 -8.18 15.19 12.13
N SER A 173 -9.21 14.36 11.94
CA SER A 173 -10.51 14.77 11.38
C SER A 173 -11.58 14.90 12.44
N LEU A 174 -11.53 14.05 13.46
CA LEU A 174 -12.49 14.02 14.55
C LEU A 174 -12.17 15.09 15.59
N LYS A 175 -13.22 15.52 16.29
CA LYS A 175 -13.14 16.50 17.36
C LYS A 175 -13.54 15.89 18.70
N ASP A 176 -12.94 16.38 19.77
CA ASP A 176 -13.35 16.09 21.13
C ASP A 176 -14.62 16.88 21.53
N GLU A 177 -15.01 16.77 22.80
CA GLU A 177 -16.22 17.39 23.34
C GLU A 177 -16.12 18.92 23.41
N GLU A 178 -14.90 19.46 23.41
CA GLU A 178 -14.61 20.90 23.40
C GLU A 178 -14.51 21.46 21.97
N GLY A 179 -14.59 20.59 20.96
CA GLY A 179 -14.51 20.96 19.55
C GLY A 179 -13.07 21.04 19.00
N ASN A 180 -12.08 20.64 19.79
CA ASN A 180 -10.68 20.57 19.38
C ASN A 180 -10.42 19.27 18.61
N ARG A 181 -9.56 19.33 17.59
CA ARG A 181 -9.21 18.11 16.81
C ARG A 181 -8.33 17.19 17.63
N TYR A 182 -8.51 15.88 17.48
CA TYR A 182 -7.52 14.94 17.99
C TYR A 182 -6.20 15.09 17.22
N THR A 183 -5.09 14.93 17.94
CA THR A 183 -3.72 15.01 17.46
C THR A 183 -2.89 13.89 18.11
N ILE A 184 -1.59 13.87 17.82
CA ILE A 184 -0.66 12.97 18.50
C ILE A 184 -0.57 13.23 20.02
N GLU A 185 -0.94 14.42 20.48
CA GLU A 185 -0.81 14.82 21.90
C GLU A 185 -1.92 14.20 22.76
N ASN A 186 -3.09 13.94 22.19
CA ASN A 186 -4.22 13.29 22.86
C ASN A 186 -4.55 11.91 22.24
N TYR A 187 -3.50 11.24 21.74
CA TYR A 187 -3.59 9.93 21.10
C TYR A 187 -4.28 8.86 21.95
N GLU A 188 -3.91 8.75 23.23
CA GLU A 188 -4.50 7.76 24.13
C GLU A 188 -5.99 8.02 24.40
N ALA A 189 -6.39 9.29 24.52
CA ALA A 189 -7.79 9.67 24.66
C ALA A 189 -8.59 9.30 23.40
N PHE A 190 -8.00 9.46 22.21
CA PHE A 190 -8.61 9.02 20.95
C PHE A 190 -8.84 7.51 20.95
N LEU A 191 -7.81 6.71 21.29
CA LEU A 191 -7.91 5.25 21.34
C LEU A 191 -8.99 4.79 22.32
N ASN A 192 -8.97 5.31 23.54
CA ASN A 192 -9.90 4.93 24.61
C ASN A 192 -11.36 5.29 24.29
N LYS A 193 -11.59 6.35 23.51
CA LYS A 193 -12.94 6.76 23.13
C LYS A 193 -13.52 5.92 21.99
N PHE A 194 -12.71 5.56 21.00
CA PHE A 194 -13.23 5.01 19.74
C PHE A 194 -12.92 3.54 19.51
N ILE A 195 -11.93 2.97 20.19
CA ILE A 195 -11.44 1.61 19.94
C ILE A 195 -11.57 0.77 21.22
N PRO A 196 -12.34 -0.34 21.18
CA PRO A 196 -12.42 -1.31 22.27
C PRO A 196 -11.04 -1.80 22.71
N LYS A 197 -10.86 -2.01 24.03
CA LYS A 197 -9.53 -2.20 24.63
C LYS A 197 -8.75 -3.37 24.04
N ASP A 198 -9.45 -4.45 23.78
CA ASP A 198 -8.95 -5.69 23.18
C ASP A 198 -8.55 -5.54 21.69
N LEU A 199 -9.11 -4.56 20.98
CA LEU A 199 -8.71 -4.25 19.60
C LEU A 199 -7.57 -3.22 19.50
N GLN A 200 -7.27 -2.49 20.59
CA GLN A 200 -6.34 -1.36 20.56
C GLN A 200 -4.93 -1.77 20.14
N GLU A 201 -4.35 -2.79 20.74
CA GLU A 201 -2.96 -3.19 20.47
C GLU A 201 -2.75 -3.66 19.01
N PRO A 202 -3.57 -4.58 18.47
CA PRO A 202 -3.52 -4.96 17.05
C PRO A 202 -3.68 -3.79 16.08
N ILE A 203 -4.63 -2.89 16.33
CA ILE A 203 -4.85 -1.72 15.46
C ILE A 203 -3.68 -0.76 15.54
N GLN A 204 -3.11 -0.55 16.74
CA GLN A 204 -1.90 0.24 16.90
C GLN A 204 -0.74 -0.36 16.12
N LEU A 205 -0.53 -1.67 16.18
CA LEU A 205 0.55 -2.31 15.44
C LEU A 205 0.40 -2.15 13.91
N LEU A 206 -0.84 -2.18 13.40
CA LEU A 206 -1.14 -1.92 11.99
C LEU A 206 -1.05 -0.44 11.61
N THR A 207 -1.11 0.49 12.57
CA THR A 207 -1.05 1.94 12.32
C THR A 207 0.38 2.36 11.97
N ASN A 208 0.54 3.08 10.86
CA ASN A 208 1.77 3.75 10.45
C ASN A 208 1.93 5.08 11.20
N HIS A 209 2.31 5.00 12.49
CA HIS A 209 2.54 6.19 13.32
C HIS A 209 3.56 7.16 12.73
N TYR A 210 4.50 6.67 11.92
CA TYR A 210 5.50 7.52 11.27
C TYR A 210 4.86 8.51 10.29
N ASP A 211 3.96 8.05 9.43
CA ASP A 211 3.23 8.93 8.49
C ASP A 211 2.33 9.92 9.25
N MET A 212 1.70 9.47 10.32
CA MET A 212 0.87 10.30 11.20
C MET A 212 1.69 11.44 11.82
N ILE A 213 2.85 11.13 12.42
CA ILE A 213 3.74 12.15 13.01
C ILE A 213 4.26 13.11 11.95
N LEU A 214 4.70 12.63 10.77
CA LEU A 214 5.20 13.50 9.71
C LEU A 214 4.12 14.48 9.21
N LYS A 215 2.87 14.04 9.07
CA LYS A 215 1.72 14.91 8.74
C LYS A 215 1.46 15.97 9.82
N TYR A 216 1.59 15.60 11.10
CA TYR A 216 1.47 16.56 12.19
C TYR A 216 2.56 17.64 12.10
N VAL A 217 3.82 17.24 11.93
CA VAL A 217 4.93 18.20 11.80
C VAL A 217 4.71 19.13 10.60
N ASP A 218 4.33 18.59 9.44
CA ASP A 218 4.04 19.36 8.23
C ASP A 218 2.99 20.45 8.46
N TYR A 219 1.87 20.07 9.06
CA TYR A 219 0.81 21.01 9.41
C TYR A 219 1.30 22.15 10.33
N HIS A 220 2.13 21.83 11.33
CA HIS A 220 2.62 22.83 12.27
C HIS A 220 3.72 23.72 11.69
N LEU A 221 4.60 23.18 10.85
CA LEU A 221 5.62 23.97 10.15
C LEU A 221 4.97 24.96 9.18
N ASP A 222 3.97 24.52 8.41
CA ASP A 222 3.22 25.39 7.49
C ASP A 222 2.58 26.56 8.24
N ARG A 223 1.96 26.30 9.41
CA ARG A 223 1.40 27.36 10.27
C ARG A 223 2.42 28.32 10.86
N GLN A 224 3.68 27.90 10.96
CA GLN A 224 4.80 28.75 11.39
C GLN A 224 5.47 29.47 10.21
N GLY A 225 4.99 29.29 8.97
CA GLY A 225 5.64 29.80 7.77
C GLY A 225 6.98 29.12 7.48
N LYS A 226 7.24 27.95 8.06
CA LYS A 226 8.46 27.16 7.88
C LYS A 226 8.24 26.09 6.80
N ARG A 227 9.28 25.84 6.01
CA ARG A 227 9.28 24.78 4.98
C ARG A 227 9.51 23.40 5.59
N PHE A 228 8.90 22.37 5.02
CA PHE A 228 9.15 20.98 5.42
C PHE A 228 10.50 20.49 4.85
N ASN A 229 11.57 20.66 5.63
CA ASN A 229 12.92 20.28 5.25
C ASN A 229 13.68 19.63 6.42
N LYS A 230 14.89 19.12 6.15
CA LYS A 230 15.69 18.37 7.14
C LYS A 230 15.88 19.15 8.45
N GLU A 231 16.27 20.41 8.36
CA GLU A 231 16.58 21.24 9.52
C GLU A 231 15.32 21.53 10.35
N ASN A 232 14.27 22.04 9.72
CA ASN A 232 13.01 22.36 10.40
C ASN A 232 12.32 21.13 10.97
N LEU A 233 12.39 19.99 10.27
CA LEU A 233 11.86 18.72 10.75
C LEU A 233 12.62 18.26 12.01
N LEU A 234 13.95 18.27 12.00
CA LEU A 234 14.74 17.87 13.17
C LEU A 234 14.56 18.81 14.36
N GLU A 235 14.49 20.11 14.11
CA GLU A 235 14.20 21.13 15.13
C GLU A 235 12.83 20.84 15.77
N PHE A 236 11.79 20.66 14.97
CA PHE A 236 10.44 20.41 15.46
C PHE A 236 10.35 19.10 16.26
N LEU A 237 10.88 18.00 15.72
CA LEU A 237 10.90 16.71 16.42
C LEU A 237 11.65 16.78 17.77
N GLY A 238 12.69 17.63 17.87
CA GLY A 238 13.38 17.91 19.13
C GLY A 238 12.49 18.63 20.15
N HIS A 239 11.69 19.60 19.71
CA HIS A 239 10.76 20.34 20.56
C HIS A 239 9.57 19.51 21.07
N MET A 240 9.23 18.42 20.38
CA MET A 240 8.14 17.53 20.80
C MET A 240 8.42 16.79 22.13
N LYS A 241 9.63 16.91 22.69
CA LYS A 241 10.06 16.23 23.93
C LYS A 241 9.69 14.74 23.92
N PRO A 242 10.32 13.93 23.04
CA PRO A 242 9.94 12.53 22.82
C PRO A 242 9.94 11.68 24.09
N ASP A 243 10.73 12.05 25.10
CA ASP A 243 10.80 11.32 26.37
C ASP A 243 9.56 11.51 27.25
N THR A 244 8.76 12.54 26.98
CA THR A 244 7.48 12.79 27.65
C THR A 244 6.27 12.27 26.87
N MET A 245 6.47 11.88 25.60
CA MET A 245 5.40 11.44 24.71
C MET A 245 5.11 9.93 24.82
N ALA A 246 4.62 9.47 25.97
CA ALA A 246 4.16 8.10 26.24
C ALA A 246 4.57 7.04 25.18
N GLN A 247 3.61 6.58 24.36
CA GLN A 247 3.78 5.50 23.37
C GLN A 247 4.39 5.99 22.05
N LEU A 248 4.25 7.28 21.72
CA LEU A 248 4.67 7.85 20.43
C LEU A 248 6.13 8.32 20.40
N GLY A 249 6.74 8.52 21.56
CA GLY A 249 8.10 9.05 21.70
C GLY A 249 9.17 8.18 21.02
N SER A 250 9.01 6.86 21.06
CA SER A 250 9.92 5.95 20.35
C SER A 250 9.87 6.13 18.83
N PHE A 251 8.69 6.40 18.27
CA PHE A 251 8.53 6.63 16.84
C PHE A 251 9.20 7.95 16.43
N VAL A 252 9.00 9.02 17.22
CA VAL A 252 9.67 10.31 16.99
C VAL A 252 11.20 10.16 16.97
N ARG A 253 11.78 9.46 17.95
CA ARG A 253 13.23 9.21 18.00
C ARG A 253 13.75 8.47 16.77
N LYS A 254 13.01 7.47 16.27
CA LYS A 254 13.39 6.72 15.06
C LYS A 254 13.29 7.57 13.80
N ILE A 255 12.28 8.43 13.67
CA ILE A 255 12.20 9.42 12.57
C ILE A 255 13.45 10.30 12.58
N MET A 256 13.84 10.83 13.75
CA MET A 256 15.03 11.68 13.86
C MET A 256 16.30 10.96 13.38
N LEU A 257 16.45 9.65 13.68
CA LEU A 257 17.58 8.85 13.23
C LEU A 257 17.60 8.70 11.70
N VAL A 258 16.47 8.34 11.08
CA VAL A 258 16.35 8.21 9.62
C VAL A 258 16.61 9.55 8.92
N VAL A 259 16.02 10.63 9.44
CA VAL A 259 16.19 11.98 8.86
C VAL A 259 17.64 12.43 8.94
N ARG A 260 18.33 12.21 10.08
CA ARG A 260 19.76 12.54 10.24
C ARG A 260 20.64 11.80 9.24
N GLY A 261 20.39 10.49 9.06
CA GLY A 261 21.10 9.63 8.12
C GLY A 261 20.75 9.84 6.65
N SER A 262 19.69 10.60 6.33
CA SER A 262 19.30 10.84 4.94
C SER A 262 20.24 11.83 4.24
N GLU A 263 20.80 11.39 3.12
CA GLU A 263 21.64 12.18 2.20
C GLU A 263 20.83 13.04 1.21
N TYR A 264 19.49 12.95 1.23
CA TYR A 264 18.65 13.59 0.24
C TYR A 264 18.78 15.12 0.25
N THR A 265 19.07 15.68 -0.94
CA THR A 265 19.14 17.13 -1.18
C THR A 265 17.76 17.66 -1.58
N GLU A 266 17.23 18.60 -0.80
CA GLU A 266 15.86 19.12 -0.94
C GLU A 266 15.60 19.76 -2.31
N THR A 267 14.54 19.32 -2.99
CA THR A 267 14.01 19.94 -4.24
C THR A 267 12.76 20.77 -3.96
N SER A 268 11.89 20.30 -3.08
CA SER A 268 10.72 21.01 -2.57
C SER A 268 10.24 20.39 -1.25
N SER A 269 9.45 21.13 -0.46
CA SER A 269 8.88 20.62 0.80
C SER A 269 7.97 19.41 0.60
N LYS A 270 7.19 19.39 -0.50
CA LYS A 270 6.29 18.29 -0.81
C LYS A 270 7.07 17.01 -1.19
N ASP A 271 8.12 17.16 -2.01
CA ASP A 271 8.95 16.03 -2.41
C ASP A 271 9.70 15.46 -1.19
N TYR A 272 10.22 16.35 -0.34
CA TYR A 272 10.90 15.94 0.89
C TYR A 272 9.97 15.20 1.85
N LEU A 273 8.74 15.68 2.03
CA LEU A 273 7.73 15.00 2.85
C LEU A 273 7.42 13.59 2.32
N GLU A 274 7.15 13.45 1.02
CA GLU A 274 6.83 12.14 0.43
C GLU A 274 8.03 11.19 0.47
N GLU A 275 9.25 11.69 0.31
CA GLU A 275 10.49 10.92 0.46
C GLU A 275 10.66 10.44 1.92
N MET A 276 10.47 11.31 2.92
CA MET A 276 10.57 10.91 4.33
C MET A 276 9.48 9.91 4.73
N LYS A 277 8.25 10.08 4.23
CA LYS A 277 7.18 9.09 4.41
C LYS A 277 7.56 7.75 3.80
N TRP A 278 8.15 7.74 2.60
CA TRP A 278 8.58 6.53 1.92
C TRP A 278 9.72 5.84 2.67
N LYS A 279 10.75 6.57 3.12
CA LYS A 279 11.83 6.04 3.94
C LYS A 279 11.32 5.47 5.26
N CYS A 280 10.49 6.19 6.00
CA CYS A 280 9.92 5.68 7.24
C CYS A 280 9.04 4.44 7.01
N TYR A 281 8.29 4.39 5.89
CA TYR A 281 7.50 3.21 5.54
C TYR A 281 8.39 1.97 5.32
N THR A 282 9.48 2.13 4.57
CA THR A 282 10.34 1.03 4.11
C THR A 282 11.40 0.61 5.12
N GLU A 283 11.97 1.55 5.88
CA GLU A 283 13.05 1.31 6.84
C GLU A 283 12.55 1.10 8.28
N LEU A 284 11.37 1.61 8.62
CA LEU A 284 10.85 1.54 10.00
C LEU A 284 9.53 0.76 10.08
N TYR A 285 8.45 1.25 9.49
CA TYR A 285 7.09 0.72 9.70
C TYR A 285 6.96 -0.76 9.33
N ILE A 286 7.19 -1.14 8.06
CA ILE A 286 7.02 -2.52 7.63
C ILE A 286 8.01 -3.47 8.34
N PRO A 287 9.32 -3.16 8.44
CA PRO A 287 10.25 -4.00 9.19
C PRO A 287 9.81 -4.24 10.64
N GLU A 288 9.31 -3.22 11.33
CA GLU A 288 8.84 -3.33 12.71
C GLU A 288 7.55 -4.14 12.82
N LEU A 289 6.56 -3.87 11.97
CA LEU A 289 5.33 -4.64 11.89
C LEU A 289 5.63 -6.13 11.71
N VAL A 290 6.50 -6.49 10.75
CA VAL A 290 6.88 -7.89 10.50
C VAL A 290 7.61 -8.47 11.70
N LYS A 291 8.61 -7.77 12.25
CA LYS A 291 9.41 -8.27 13.38
C LYS A 291 8.57 -8.52 14.64
N ILE A 292 7.70 -7.58 15.00
CA ILE A 292 6.84 -7.67 16.18
C ILE A 292 5.81 -8.79 15.98
N SER A 293 5.13 -8.82 14.84
CA SER A 293 4.11 -9.84 14.56
C SER A 293 4.69 -11.27 14.61
N TYR A 294 5.92 -11.49 14.14
CA TYR A 294 6.57 -12.80 14.29
C TYR A 294 7.01 -13.12 15.72
N LYS A 295 7.52 -12.13 16.45
CA LYS A 295 7.95 -12.31 17.84
C LYS A 295 6.79 -12.71 18.73
N ASP A 296 5.63 -12.08 18.54
CA ASP A 296 4.46 -12.25 19.38
C ASP A 296 3.47 -13.29 18.82
N LYS A 297 3.86 -13.98 17.72
CA LYS A 297 3.08 -15.01 17.00
C LYS A 297 1.77 -14.53 16.36
N GLU A 298 1.63 -13.23 16.17
CA GLU A 298 0.50 -12.53 15.55
C GLU A 298 0.55 -12.52 14.00
N HIS A 299 0.81 -13.68 13.38
CA HIS A 299 0.88 -13.83 11.93
C HIS A 299 -0.42 -13.40 11.20
N LEU A 300 -1.57 -13.47 11.88
CA LEU A 300 -2.85 -13.01 11.34
C LEU A 300 -2.88 -11.49 11.09
N LEU A 301 -2.15 -10.69 11.86
CA LEU A 301 -2.02 -9.24 11.61
C LEU A 301 -1.26 -8.96 10.32
N LEU A 302 -0.22 -9.76 10.03
CA LEU A 302 0.46 -9.68 8.74
C LEU A 302 -0.45 -10.10 7.58
N LEU A 303 -1.31 -11.09 7.79
CA LEU A 303 -2.32 -11.45 6.78
C LEU A 303 -3.30 -10.30 6.53
N VAL A 304 -3.70 -9.53 7.56
CA VAL A 304 -4.52 -8.30 7.35
C VAL A 304 -3.77 -7.35 6.42
N LYS A 305 -2.47 -7.13 6.64
CA LYS A 305 -1.66 -6.26 5.79
C LYS A 305 -1.53 -6.76 4.35
N LEU A 306 -1.39 -8.07 4.16
CA LEU A 306 -1.34 -8.69 2.82
C LEU A 306 -2.67 -8.51 2.07
N VAL A 307 -3.81 -8.67 2.76
CA VAL A 307 -5.14 -8.47 2.17
C VAL A 307 -5.38 -7.00 1.82
N ASP A 308 -4.98 -6.06 2.68
CA ASP A 308 -5.00 -4.61 2.39
C ASP A 308 -4.21 -4.27 1.11
N LEU A 309 -2.95 -4.69 1.04
CA LEU A 309 -2.09 -4.47 -0.12
C LEU A 309 -2.68 -5.10 -1.40
N SER A 310 -3.27 -6.30 -1.28
CA SER A 310 -3.98 -6.96 -2.38
C SER A 310 -5.22 -6.18 -2.85
N ASP A 311 -6.02 -5.62 -1.93
CA ASP A 311 -7.19 -4.80 -2.30
C ASP A 311 -6.76 -3.50 -3.00
N ASN A 312 -5.70 -2.86 -2.50
CA ASN A 312 -5.11 -1.67 -3.12
C ASN A 312 -4.61 -1.97 -4.55
N ASN A 313 -3.98 -3.14 -4.75
CA ASN A 313 -3.54 -3.59 -6.06
C ASN A 313 -4.68 -3.89 -7.03
N ASN A 314 -5.88 -4.19 -6.53
CA ASN A 314 -7.07 -4.39 -7.36
C ASN A 314 -7.68 -3.07 -7.85
N ALA A 315 -7.47 -1.97 -7.12
CA ALA A 315 -7.99 -0.64 -7.48
C ALA A 315 -7.01 0.18 -8.35
N LEU A 316 -5.90 -0.42 -8.82
CA LEU A 316 -4.81 0.29 -9.49
C LEU A 316 -5.21 0.99 -10.79
N GLU A 317 -6.15 0.44 -11.55
CA GLU A 317 -6.54 1.01 -12.85
C GLU A 317 -7.02 2.47 -12.71
N GLY A 318 -7.74 2.77 -11.62
CA GLY A 318 -8.24 4.11 -11.30
C GLY A 318 -7.27 5.05 -10.57
N MET A 319 -5.98 4.70 -10.43
CA MET A 319 -4.99 5.54 -9.74
C MET A 319 -4.05 6.28 -10.71
N ASP A 320 -3.42 7.36 -10.24
CA ASP A 320 -2.30 8.00 -10.92
C ASP A 320 -1.05 7.09 -10.96
N LEU A 321 -0.19 7.25 -11.98
CA LEU A 321 0.97 6.38 -12.18
C LEU A 321 1.93 6.32 -10.97
N PRO A 322 2.31 7.44 -10.31
CA PRO A 322 3.13 7.39 -9.11
C PRO A 322 2.53 6.52 -8.01
N SER A 323 1.21 6.61 -7.80
CA SER A 323 0.51 5.77 -6.83
C SER A 323 0.47 4.30 -7.20
N LYS A 324 0.38 3.98 -8.51
CA LYS A 324 0.47 2.58 -8.96
C LYS A 324 1.82 1.97 -8.64
N ILE A 325 2.89 2.68 -8.99
CA ILE A 325 4.28 2.28 -8.69
C ILE A 325 4.45 2.12 -7.19
N LYS A 326 4.01 3.09 -6.38
CA LYS A 326 4.10 3.04 -4.91
C LYS A 326 3.43 1.78 -4.35
N ASN A 327 2.20 1.46 -4.77
CA ASN A 327 1.47 0.29 -4.27
C ASN A 327 2.09 -1.06 -4.67
N ILE A 328 2.59 -1.17 -5.91
CA ILE A 328 3.33 -2.36 -6.36
C ILE A 328 4.57 -2.56 -5.49
N ARG A 329 5.37 -1.50 -5.29
CA ARG A 329 6.58 -1.55 -4.47
C ARG A 329 6.28 -1.92 -3.02
N LYS A 330 5.25 -1.31 -2.42
CA LYS A 330 4.79 -1.66 -1.05
C LYS A 330 4.51 -3.16 -0.91
N SER A 331 3.91 -3.76 -1.94
CA SER A 331 3.59 -5.19 -1.96
C SER A 331 4.86 -6.04 -1.93
N ILE A 332 5.83 -5.77 -2.81
CA ILE A 332 7.08 -6.53 -2.88
C ILE A 332 7.93 -6.36 -1.62
N ILE A 333 8.11 -5.12 -1.14
CA ILE A 333 8.89 -4.85 0.08
C ILE A 333 8.31 -5.61 1.27
N THR A 334 6.99 -5.60 1.43
CA THR A 334 6.31 -6.35 2.50
C THR A 334 6.51 -7.86 2.32
N CYS A 335 6.32 -8.38 1.11
CA CYS A 335 6.50 -9.81 0.80
C CYS A 335 7.93 -10.29 1.07
N ASP A 336 8.94 -9.52 0.66
CA ASP A 336 10.35 -9.86 0.86
C ASP A 336 10.74 -9.87 2.33
N LEU A 337 10.24 -8.90 3.12
CA LEU A 337 10.49 -8.85 4.56
C LEU A 337 9.82 -10.02 5.29
N ILE A 338 8.58 -10.36 4.92
CA ILE A 338 7.88 -11.53 5.48
C ILE A 338 8.62 -12.82 5.11
N SER A 339 8.99 -13.01 3.83
CA SER A 339 9.68 -14.22 3.35
C SER A 339 11.00 -14.48 4.09
N LYS A 340 11.73 -13.43 4.47
CA LYS A 340 12.99 -13.55 5.24
C LYS A 340 12.77 -14.04 6.68
N LEU A 341 11.58 -13.81 7.25
CA LEU A 341 11.27 -14.10 8.65
C LEU A 341 10.30 -15.27 8.84
N ASP A 342 9.53 -15.64 7.82
CA ASP A 342 8.53 -16.72 7.84
C ASP A 342 9.13 -18.13 7.77
N LYS A 343 9.92 -18.49 8.78
CA LYS A 343 10.56 -19.82 8.83
C LYS A 343 9.56 -20.97 8.90
N ALA A 344 8.36 -20.71 9.43
CA ALA A 344 7.29 -21.69 9.57
C ALA A 344 6.37 -21.77 8.34
N LYS A 345 6.59 -20.91 7.33
CA LYS A 345 5.81 -20.86 6.08
C LYS A 345 4.31 -20.67 6.33
N LEU A 346 3.95 -19.93 7.38
CA LEU A 346 2.56 -19.70 7.75
C LEU A 346 1.83 -18.80 6.75
N LEU A 347 2.58 -17.94 6.06
CA LEU A 347 2.07 -16.95 5.12
C LEU A 347 2.61 -17.12 3.70
N GLU A 348 3.40 -18.19 3.45
CA GLU A 348 4.12 -18.42 2.18
C GLU A 348 3.20 -18.30 0.96
N ASP A 349 2.05 -18.98 0.96
CA ASP A 349 1.12 -18.96 -0.17
C ASP A 349 0.52 -17.57 -0.44
N TYR A 350 0.20 -16.81 0.61
CA TYR A 350 -0.33 -15.45 0.48
C TYR A 350 0.74 -14.47 -0.02
N VAL A 351 1.97 -14.65 0.45
CA VAL A 351 3.14 -13.87 0.00
C VAL A 351 3.46 -14.17 -1.46
N LEU A 352 3.44 -15.44 -1.87
CA LEU A 352 3.62 -15.84 -3.27
C LEU A 352 2.53 -15.25 -4.15
N GLU A 353 1.25 -15.32 -3.76
CA GLU A 353 0.15 -14.70 -4.51
C GLU A 353 0.37 -13.19 -4.69
N LEU A 354 0.63 -12.47 -3.60
CA LEU A 354 0.76 -11.01 -3.65
C LEU A 354 2.01 -10.56 -4.42
N SER A 355 3.14 -11.24 -4.22
CA SER A 355 4.39 -10.95 -4.93
C SER A 355 4.25 -11.18 -6.43
N GLU A 356 3.64 -12.31 -6.83
CA GLU A 356 3.39 -12.62 -8.24
C GLU A 356 2.41 -11.62 -8.86
N ASP A 357 1.33 -11.28 -8.17
CA ASP A 357 0.37 -10.26 -8.64
C ASP A 357 1.04 -8.89 -8.82
N ALA A 358 1.95 -8.49 -7.91
CA ALA A 358 2.69 -7.24 -8.01
C ALA A 358 3.67 -7.25 -9.20
N LEU A 359 4.44 -8.33 -9.37
CA LEU A 359 5.38 -8.49 -10.48
C LEU A 359 4.67 -8.42 -11.83
N VAL A 360 3.60 -9.22 -12.01
CA VAL A 360 2.80 -9.26 -13.23
C VAL A 360 2.22 -7.89 -13.59
N LYS A 361 1.78 -7.10 -12.59
CA LYS A 361 1.28 -5.74 -12.79
C LYS A 361 2.38 -4.76 -13.14
N ALA A 362 3.57 -4.89 -12.56
CA ALA A 362 4.73 -4.07 -12.89
C ALA A 362 5.16 -4.30 -14.34
N GLU A 363 5.26 -5.57 -14.78
CA GLU A 363 5.57 -5.91 -16.17
C GLU A 363 4.53 -5.29 -17.13
N PHE A 364 3.25 -5.42 -16.79
CA PHE A 364 2.17 -4.88 -17.60
C PHE A 364 2.28 -3.36 -17.80
N LEU A 365 2.59 -2.61 -16.74
CA LEU A 365 2.74 -1.15 -16.79
C LEU A 365 3.87 -0.70 -17.72
N VAL A 366 4.93 -1.50 -17.84
CA VAL A 366 6.09 -1.22 -18.68
C VAL A 366 5.85 -1.68 -20.12
N ILE A 367 5.39 -2.92 -20.31
CA ILE A 367 5.13 -3.50 -21.63
C ILE A 367 4.07 -2.69 -22.38
N LYS A 368 3.05 -2.17 -21.69
CA LYS A 368 2.03 -1.31 -22.31
C LYS A 368 2.65 -0.09 -23.00
N ASP A 369 3.62 0.57 -22.38
CA ASP A 369 4.33 1.69 -22.99
C ASP A 369 5.23 1.25 -24.14
N LEU A 370 5.96 0.14 -23.96
CA LEU A 370 6.82 -0.41 -25.01
C LEU A 370 6.04 -0.81 -26.27
N MET A 371 4.75 -1.10 -26.14
CA MET A 371 3.87 -1.40 -27.27
C MET A 371 3.38 -0.14 -28.01
N MET A 372 3.60 1.07 -27.51
CA MET A 372 3.08 2.28 -28.14
C MET A 372 3.70 2.55 -29.52
N GLN A 373 2.94 3.25 -30.37
CA GLN A 373 3.29 3.51 -31.78
C GLN A 373 3.29 4.99 -32.11
N GLU A 374 2.50 5.76 -31.38
CA GLU A 374 2.52 7.22 -31.34
C GLU A 374 3.54 7.64 -30.29
N SER A 375 4.28 8.73 -30.52
CA SER A 375 5.30 9.24 -29.59
C SER A 375 6.23 8.15 -29.02
N VAL A 376 6.71 7.26 -29.89
CA VAL A 376 7.48 6.07 -29.51
C VAL A 376 8.64 6.40 -28.57
N LEU A 377 9.32 7.52 -28.80
CA LEU A 377 10.45 7.95 -27.97
C LEU A 377 10.03 8.23 -26.52
N ASP A 378 8.94 8.98 -26.34
CA ASP A 378 8.43 9.38 -25.03
C ASP A 378 8.00 8.15 -24.22
N PHE A 379 7.21 7.27 -24.83
CA PHE A 379 6.77 6.04 -24.17
C PHE A 379 7.93 5.07 -23.87
N TYR A 380 8.96 5.03 -24.72
CA TYR A 380 10.12 4.21 -24.42
C TYR A 380 10.90 4.75 -23.21
N VAL A 381 11.11 6.06 -23.13
CA VAL A 381 11.75 6.70 -21.97
C VAL A 381 10.90 6.49 -20.72
N ASP A 382 9.57 6.65 -20.81
CA ASP A 382 8.65 6.36 -19.70
C ASP A 382 8.77 4.90 -19.23
N ALA A 383 8.90 3.94 -20.14
CA ALA A 383 9.15 2.54 -19.80
C ALA A 383 10.47 2.36 -19.02
N LEU A 384 11.56 3.00 -19.45
CA LEU A 384 12.85 2.97 -18.75
C LEU A 384 12.75 3.57 -17.33
N VAL A 385 12.10 4.73 -17.20
CA VAL A 385 11.86 5.40 -15.91
C VAL A 385 11.00 4.52 -14.99
N LYS A 386 10.00 3.83 -15.52
CA LYS A 386 9.18 2.88 -14.76
C LYS A 386 10.00 1.68 -14.28
N ILE A 387 10.88 1.12 -15.12
CA ILE A 387 11.78 0.04 -14.72
C ILE A 387 12.70 0.49 -13.59
N GLU A 388 13.32 1.66 -13.72
CA GLU A 388 14.22 2.22 -12.70
C GLU A 388 13.49 2.44 -11.35
N LYS A 389 12.31 3.06 -11.39
CA LYS A 389 11.49 3.31 -10.19
C LYS A 389 10.98 2.03 -9.52
N MET A 390 10.87 0.93 -10.26
CA MET A 390 10.42 -0.38 -9.78
C MET A 390 11.56 -1.42 -9.76
N LYS A 391 12.81 -0.97 -9.66
CA LYS A 391 13.97 -1.87 -9.62
C LYS A 391 13.85 -2.94 -8.54
N ASP A 392 13.35 -2.56 -7.36
CA ASP A 392 13.09 -3.45 -6.22
C ASP A 392 11.98 -4.49 -6.47
N VAL A 393 11.13 -4.26 -7.48
CA VAL A 393 10.10 -5.21 -7.92
C VAL A 393 10.71 -6.26 -8.84
N PHE A 394 11.53 -5.83 -9.80
CA PHE A 394 12.11 -6.70 -10.82
C PHE A 394 13.37 -7.45 -10.35
N CYS A 395 14.09 -6.91 -9.36
CA CYS A 395 15.34 -7.46 -8.86
C CYS A 395 15.37 -7.58 -7.34
N HIS A 396 16.17 -8.52 -6.82
CA HIS A 396 16.53 -8.67 -5.41
C HIS A 396 17.77 -7.87 -5.03
#